data_AF-J0QYU1-F1
#
_entry.id   AF-J0QYU1-F1
#
_cell.length_a   1.000
_cell.length_b   1.000
_cell.length_c   1.000
_cell.angle_alpha   90.00
_cell.angle_beta   90.00
_cell.angle_gamma   90.00
#
_symmetry.space_group_name_H-M   'P 1'
#
loop_
_entity.id
_entity.type
_entity.pdbx_description
1 polymer ?
#
loop_
_entity_poly.entity_id
_entity_poly.type
_entity_poly.pdbx_seq_one_letter_code
_entity_poly.pdbx_strand_id
1 'polypeptide(L)'
;MRVSTVNSIICVCLFWLIVLFAIIFMSNLIYDTPQVQDKNAQRDALINLEQDEKPSQSLQTTEIALSTRLKKGDIKKGAQLFGQCGTCHSGAKDGSNRVGPPLWDIVNRPFAFIQNFSYSRAMRDNADKHWNFATLDTYLRAPRKMIPGTIMTFPGIKNDQDRADLLLYLRMLSDSPVDLPQESLK
;
A
#
# COMPACT_ATOMS: atom_id res chain seq x y z
N MET A 1 1.10 -62.31 -9.25
CA MET A 1 -0.04 -61.42 -8.91
C MET A 1 -1.17 -61.70 -9.88
N ARG A 2 -2.41 -61.90 -9.41
CA ARG A 2 -3.55 -62.26 -10.29
C ARG A 2 -3.89 -61.05 -11.17
N VAL A 3 -4.00 -61.24 -12.48
CA VAL A 3 -4.25 -60.16 -13.47
C VAL A 3 -5.46 -59.29 -13.09
N SER A 4 -6.44 -59.87 -12.39
CA SER A 4 -7.60 -59.15 -11.85
C SER A 4 -7.26 -58.08 -10.80
N THR A 5 -6.29 -58.31 -9.89
CA THR A 5 -5.93 -57.30 -8.88
C THR A 5 -5.16 -56.13 -9.47
N VAL A 6 -4.36 -56.36 -10.51
CA VAL A 6 -3.66 -55.28 -11.23
C VAL A 6 -4.66 -54.40 -11.99
N ASN A 7 -5.65 -55.00 -12.66
CA ASN A 7 -6.70 -54.25 -13.36
C ASN A 7 -7.57 -53.43 -12.39
N SER A 8 -7.89 -53.99 -11.20
CA SER A 8 -8.63 -53.26 -10.17
C SER A 8 -7.89 -52.03 -9.64
N ILE A 9 -6.57 -52.13 -9.43
CA ILE A 9 -5.75 -50.99 -8.95
C ILE A 9 -5.71 -49.88 -10.01
N ILE A 10 -5.53 -50.25 -11.28
CA ILE A 10 -5.52 -49.29 -12.40
C ILE A 10 -6.85 -48.55 -12.50
N CYS A 11 -7.98 -49.26 -12.39
CA CYS A 11 -9.31 -48.64 -12.41
C CYS A 11 -9.52 -47.65 -11.26
N VAL A 12 -9.05 -47.98 -10.05
CA VAL A 12 -9.16 -47.08 -8.89
C VAL A 12 -8.30 -45.83 -9.10
N CYS A 13 -7.06 -45.96 -9.58
CA CYS A 13 -6.19 -44.82 -9.86
C CYS A 13 -6.78 -43.90 -10.95
N LEU A 14 -7.31 -44.47 -12.04
CA LEU A 14 -7.93 -43.69 -13.11
C LEU A 14 -9.19 -42.97 -12.63
N PHE A 15 -10.00 -43.61 -11.79
CA PHE A 15 -11.18 -42.98 -11.20
C PHE A 15 -10.82 -41.77 -10.33
N TRP A 16 -9.82 -41.91 -9.44
CA TRP A 16 -9.36 -40.79 -8.60
C TRP A 16 -8.75 -39.64 -9.42
N LEU A 17 -8.03 -39.94 -10.51
CA LEU A 17 -7.51 -38.91 -11.41
C LEU A 17 -8.62 -38.12 -12.11
N ILE A 18 -9.67 -38.81 -12.57
CA ILE A 18 -10.83 -38.16 -13.20
C ILE A 18 -11.56 -37.28 -12.18
N VAL A 19 -11.73 -37.75 -10.94
CA VAL A 19 -12.37 -36.97 -9.86
C VAL A 19 -11.55 -35.72 -9.54
N LEU A 20 -10.23 -35.82 -9.42
CA LEU A 20 -9.36 -34.67 -9.18
C LEU A 20 -9.42 -33.66 -10.34
N PHE A 21 -9.39 -34.14 -11.58
CA PHE A 21 -9.52 -33.29 -12.76
C PHE A 21 -10.89 -32.59 -12.80
N ALA A 22 -11.97 -33.29 -12.47
CA ALA A 22 -13.32 -32.73 -12.42
C ALA A 22 -13.45 -31.65 -11.34
N ILE A 23 -12.83 -31.83 -10.16
CA ILE A 23 -12.80 -30.80 -9.10
C ILE A 23 -12.04 -29.56 -9.58
N ILE A 24 -10.88 -29.72 -10.22
CA ILE A 24 -10.10 -28.60 -10.78
C ILE A 24 -10.90 -27.88 -11.87
N PHE A 25 -11.55 -28.62 -12.76
CA PHE A 25 -12.38 -28.07 -13.83
C PHE A 25 -13.62 -27.33 -13.29
N MET A 26 -14.31 -27.90 -12.30
CA MET A 26 -15.45 -27.25 -11.63
C MET A 26 -15.01 -26.02 -10.84
N SER A 27 -13.83 -26.05 -10.22
CA SER A 27 -13.23 -24.88 -9.61
C SER A 27 -13.01 -23.79 -10.66
N ASN A 28 -12.43 -24.12 -11.82
CA ASN A 28 -12.27 -23.13 -12.89
C ASN A 28 -13.62 -22.61 -13.41
N LEU A 29 -14.66 -23.45 -13.50
CA LEU A 29 -16.00 -23.05 -13.94
C LEU A 29 -16.71 -22.11 -12.94
N ILE A 30 -16.45 -22.28 -11.64
CA ILE A 30 -17.07 -21.46 -10.58
C ILE A 30 -16.24 -20.20 -10.28
N TYR A 31 -14.91 -20.27 -10.46
CA TYR A 31 -13.97 -19.16 -10.23
C TYR A 31 -13.69 -18.31 -11.47
N ASP A 32 -14.33 -18.60 -12.61
CA ASP A 32 -14.49 -17.67 -13.74
C ASP A 32 -15.39 -16.50 -13.30
N THR A 33 -14.85 -15.68 -12.41
CA THR A 33 -15.29 -14.31 -12.25
C THR A 33 -15.06 -13.63 -13.60
N PRO A 34 -15.99 -12.78 -14.07
CA PRO A 34 -15.76 -12.00 -15.27
C PRO A 34 -14.46 -11.24 -15.06
N GLN A 35 -13.40 -11.66 -15.75
CA GLN A 35 -12.29 -10.78 -16.05
C GLN A 35 -12.96 -9.56 -16.64
N VAL A 36 -12.84 -8.43 -15.95
CA VAL A 36 -13.10 -7.13 -16.57
C VAL A 36 -12.36 -7.20 -17.90
N GLN A 37 -13.12 -7.23 -18.99
CA GLN A 37 -12.62 -7.14 -20.35
C GLN A 37 -11.93 -5.78 -20.45
N ASP A 38 -10.68 -5.77 -20.01
CA ASP A 38 -9.62 -4.93 -20.52
C ASP A 38 -9.79 -4.89 -22.05
N LYS A 39 -10.18 -3.74 -22.57
CA LYS A 39 -10.27 -3.49 -24.01
C LYS A 39 -8.88 -3.12 -24.58
N ASN A 40 -7.80 -3.55 -23.94
CA ASN A 40 -6.43 -3.19 -24.32
C ASN A 40 -5.74 -4.31 -25.11
N ALA A 41 -6.13 -5.58 -24.93
CA ALA A 41 -5.54 -6.71 -25.66
C ALA A 41 -5.68 -6.67 -27.20
N GLN A 42 -6.63 -5.90 -27.76
CA GLN A 42 -6.77 -5.74 -29.21
C GLN A 42 -5.95 -4.56 -29.77
N ARG A 43 -5.29 -3.76 -28.93
CA ARG A 43 -4.45 -2.63 -29.35
C ARG A 43 -2.98 -3.02 -29.54
N ASP A 44 -2.58 -4.18 -29.01
CA ASP A 44 -1.18 -4.60 -28.90
C ASP A 44 -0.58 -5.11 -30.23
N ALA A 45 -1.39 -5.41 -31.24
CA ALA A 45 -0.89 -5.91 -32.53
C ALA A 45 -0.44 -4.82 -33.53
N LEU A 46 -0.69 -3.54 -33.24
CA LEU A 46 -0.27 -2.41 -34.10
C LEU A 46 0.74 -1.46 -33.43
N ILE A 47 1.11 -1.71 -32.17
CA ILE A 47 2.02 -0.87 -31.37
C ILE A 47 3.28 -1.68 -31.04
N ASN A 48 3.98 -2.19 -32.06
CA ASN A 48 5.27 -2.88 -31.86
C ASN A 48 6.41 -2.21 -32.63
N LEU A 49 6.51 -0.89 -32.49
CA LEU A 49 7.73 -0.14 -32.81
C LEU A 49 8.25 0.73 -31.65
N GLU A 50 7.55 0.85 -30.52
CA GLU A 50 7.90 1.80 -29.44
C GLU A 50 7.62 1.26 -28.02
N GLN A 51 8.10 0.06 -27.69
CA GLN A 51 8.08 -0.42 -26.29
C GLN A 51 9.47 -0.85 -25.83
N ASP A 52 10.36 0.14 -25.80
CA ASP A 52 11.57 0.13 -24.98
C ASP A 52 11.64 1.46 -24.18
N GLU A 53 10.58 1.82 -23.44
CA GLU A 53 10.64 2.81 -22.35
C GLU A 53 9.29 2.89 -21.60
N LYS A 54 9.30 2.83 -20.25
CA LYS A 54 8.60 3.76 -19.31
C LYS A 54 8.11 3.15 -17.97
N PRO A 55 9.00 3.01 -16.97
CA PRO A 55 8.68 2.97 -15.54
C PRO A 55 8.09 4.28 -14.96
N SER A 56 8.04 5.37 -15.73
CA SER A 56 7.74 6.73 -15.25
C SER A 56 6.24 7.07 -15.10
N GLN A 57 5.32 6.27 -15.66
CA GLN A 57 3.92 6.68 -15.83
C GLN A 57 3.00 6.29 -14.65
N SER A 58 3.32 5.23 -13.92
CA SER A 58 2.53 4.75 -12.77
C SER A 58 2.74 5.58 -11.50
N LEU A 59 3.98 6.02 -11.25
CA LEU A 59 4.32 6.95 -10.17
C LEU A 59 3.68 8.33 -10.40
N GLN A 60 3.76 8.85 -11.63
CA GLN A 60 3.15 10.14 -12.00
C GLN A 60 1.63 10.15 -11.82
N THR A 61 0.94 9.08 -12.22
CA THR A 61 -0.53 8.99 -12.08
C THR A 61 -0.95 8.98 -10.60
N THR A 62 -0.21 8.27 -9.76
CA THR A 62 -0.46 8.20 -8.31
C THR A 62 -0.20 9.55 -7.63
N GLU A 63 0.87 10.22 -8.05
CA GLU A 63 1.25 11.54 -7.52
C GLU A 63 0.25 12.63 -7.90
N ILE A 64 -0.23 12.65 -9.15
CA ILE A 64 -1.28 13.55 -9.62
C ILE A 64 -2.56 13.37 -8.78
N ALA A 65 -3.01 12.12 -8.62
CA ALA A 65 -4.21 11.82 -7.82
C ALA A 65 -4.07 12.23 -6.35
N LEU A 66 -2.87 12.12 -5.77
CA LEU A 66 -2.60 12.59 -4.41
C LEU A 66 -2.59 14.12 -4.34
N SER A 67 -1.93 14.81 -5.27
CA SER A 67 -1.91 16.28 -5.31
C SER A 67 -3.31 16.87 -5.44
N THR A 68 -4.19 16.28 -6.26
CA THR A 68 -5.59 16.72 -6.36
C THR A 68 -6.33 16.59 -5.02
N ARG A 69 -6.14 15.49 -4.28
CA ARG A 69 -6.76 15.29 -2.96
C ARG A 69 -6.20 16.25 -1.91
N LEU A 70 -4.89 16.51 -1.92
CA LEU A 70 -4.23 17.46 -1.03
C LEU A 70 -4.73 18.89 -1.27
N LYS A 71 -4.94 19.31 -2.52
CA LYS A 71 -5.54 20.62 -2.84
C LYS A 71 -6.96 20.78 -2.31
N LYS A 72 -7.72 19.69 -2.20
CA LYS A 72 -9.10 19.65 -1.69
C LYS A 72 -9.18 19.36 -0.18
N GLY A 73 -8.06 19.15 0.49
CA GLY A 73 -8.04 18.67 1.87
C GLY A 73 -8.49 19.72 2.89
N ASP A 74 -9.05 19.23 4.00
CA ASP A 74 -9.48 20.06 5.12
C ASP A 74 -8.57 19.83 6.35
N ILE A 75 -7.81 20.86 6.72
CA ILE A 75 -6.88 20.83 7.86
C ILE A 75 -7.62 20.61 9.19
N LYS A 76 -8.82 21.16 9.36
CA LYS A 76 -9.59 21.00 10.61
C LYS A 76 -10.03 19.55 10.79
N LYS A 77 -10.48 18.93 9.70
CA LYS A 77 -10.80 17.49 9.68
C LYS A 77 -9.54 16.64 9.89
N GLY A 78 -8.42 17.04 9.31
CA GLY A 78 -7.12 16.43 9.57
C GLY A 78 -6.72 16.46 11.05
N ALA A 79 -6.93 17.60 11.73
CA ALA A 79 -6.69 17.74 13.16
C ALA A 79 -7.58 16.82 14.01
N GLN A 80 -8.84 16.63 13.63
CA GLN A 80 -9.73 15.67 14.30
C GLN A 80 -9.25 14.24 14.11
N LEU A 81 -8.87 13.86 12.88
CA LEU A 81 -8.32 12.54 12.57
C LEU A 81 -7.01 12.27 13.33
N PHE A 82 -6.18 13.29 13.53
CA PHE A 82 -4.96 13.20 14.33
C PHE A 82 -5.20 12.77 15.78
N GLY A 83 -6.43 12.91 16.31
CA GLY A 83 -6.78 12.37 17.62
C GLY A 83 -6.44 10.87 17.78
N GLN A 84 -6.57 10.09 16.70
CA GLN A 84 -6.17 8.67 16.67
C GLN A 84 -4.65 8.48 16.77
N CYS A 85 -3.88 9.42 16.20
CA CYS A 85 -2.43 9.42 16.26
C CYS A 85 -1.91 9.92 17.61
N GLY A 86 -2.62 10.90 18.22
CA GLY A 86 -2.27 11.56 19.48
C GLY A 86 -2.25 10.62 20.69
N THR A 87 -2.95 9.49 20.63
CA THR A 87 -2.88 8.43 21.65
C THR A 87 -1.47 7.86 21.78
N CYS A 88 -0.75 7.75 20.66
CA CYS A 88 0.57 7.11 20.62
C CYS A 88 1.70 8.09 20.36
N HIS A 89 1.43 9.23 19.73
CA HIS A 89 2.43 10.17 19.26
C HIS A 89 2.22 11.57 19.83
N SER A 90 3.30 12.30 20.09
CA SER A 90 3.21 13.75 20.34
C SER A 90 3.19 14.51 19.02
N GLY A 91 2.26 15.45 18.87
CA GLY A 91 2.26 16.44 17.80
C GLY A 91 2.85 17.79 18.21
N ALA A 92 3.36 17.93 19.43
CA ALA A 92 3.96 19.17 19.91
C ALA A 92 5.41 19.30 19.44
N LYS A 93 5.84 20.55 19.22
CA LYS A 93 7.25 20.90 19.06
C LYS A 93 8.04 20.41 20.28
N ASP A 94 9.19 19.79 20.04
CA ASP A 94 10.04 19.15 21.06
C ASP A 94 9.33 18.07 21.90
N GLY A 95 8.29 17.46 21.33
CA GLY A 95 7.53 16.39 21.98
C GLY A 95 8.40 15.18 22.33
N SER A 96 8.15 14.58 23.50
CA SER A 96 8.85 13.37 23.94
C SER A 96 8.39 12.11 23.23
N ASN A 97 9.24 11.08 23.27
CA ASN A 97 8.88 9.72 22.87
C ASN A 97 7.75 9.17 23.76
N ARG A 98 6.77 8.51 23.14
CA ARG A 98 5.66 7.83 23.80
C ARG A 98 5.61 6.37 23.31
N VAL A 99 4.42 5.82 23.09
CA VAL A 99 4.25 4.54 22.37
C VAL A 99 4.86 4.63 20.97
N GLY A 100 4.75 5.78 20.32
CA GLY A 100 5.43 6.14 19.09
C GLY A 100 6.32 7.38 19.24
N PRO A 101 7.21 7.66 18.28
CA PRO A 101 8.05 8.85 18.28
C PRO A 101 7.23 10.13 18.01
N PRO A 102 7.73 11.32 18.35
CA PRO A 102 7.06 12.58 18.01
C PRO A 102 6.91 12.77 16.49
N LEU A 103 5.83 13.45 16.10
CA LEU A 103 5.47 13.69 14.70
C LEU A 103 5.68 15.14 14.24
N TRP A 104 6.21 16.01 15.09
CA TRP A 104 6.71 17.32 14.66
C TRP A 104 7.80 17.15 13.61
N ASP A 105 7.72 17.93 12.53
CA ASP A 105 8.55 17.85 11.33
C ASP A 105 8.59 16.44 10.71
N ILE A 106 7.47 15.72 10.67
CA ILE A 106 7.44 14.37 10.07
C ILE A 106 7.59 14.40 8.55
N VAL A 107 7.04 15.40 7.86
CA VAL A 107 7.02 15.42 6.39
C VAL A 107 8.45 15.61 5.87
N ASN A 108 8.87 14.73 4.95
CA ASN A 108 10.24 14.58 4.45
C ASN A 108 11.30 14.17 5.47
N ARG A 109 10.94 13.84 6.72
CA ARG A 109 11.90 13.31 7.68
C ARG A 109 12.40 11.91 7.28
N PRO A 110 13.68 11.56 7.50
CA PRO A 110 14.14 10.20 7.31
C PRO A 110 13.36 9.20 8.17
N PHE A 111 13.28 7.96 7.70
CA PHE A 111 12.74 6.86 8.48
C PHE A 111 13.63 6.58 9.68
N ALA A 112 13.01 6.10 10.77
CA ALA A 112 13.70 5.76 12.01
C ALA A 112 14.64 6.85 12.58
N PHE A 113 14.34 8.13 12.34
CA PHE A 113 15.25 9.26 12.62
C PHE A 113 15.35 9.64 14.10
N ILE A 114 14.27 9.53 14.89
CA ILE A 114 14.26 10.05 16.27
C ILE A 114 15.18 9.19 17.14
N GLN A 115 16.18 9.85 17.73
CA GLN A 115 17.12 9.20 18.64
C GLN A 115 16.39 8.69 19.89
N ASN A 116 16.95 7.66 20.51
CA ASN A 116 16.42 7.07 21.75
C ASN A 116 14.97 6.56 21.65
N PHE A 117 14.46 6.29 20.44
CA PHE A 117 13.21 5.55 20.23
C PHE A 117 13.52 4.14 19.70
N SER A 118 12.89 3.13 20.32
CA SER A 118 13.07 1.72 19.96
C SER A 118 12.23 1.34 18.73
N TYR A 119 12.69 1.70 17.53
CA TYR A 119 12.04 1.30 16.29
C TYR A 119 12.05 -0.22 16.09
N SER A 120 11.03 -0.74 15.39
CA SER A 120 11.05 -2.13 14.87
C SER A 120 12.23 -2.37 13.94
N ARG A 121 12.72 -3.62 13.84
CA ARG A 121 13.75 -3.99 12.86
C ARG A 121 13.33 -3.61 11.43
N ALA A 122 12.10 -3.93 11.05
CA ALA A 122 11.57 -3.60 9.73
C ALA A 122 11.63 -2.10 9.39
N MET A 123 11.35 -1.23 10.36
CA MET A 123 11.45 0.22 10.15
C MET A 123 12.91 0.68 10.02
N ARG A 124 13.83 0.13 10.83
CA ARG A 124 15.26 0.47 10.75
C ARG A 124 15.90 0.02 9.43
N ASP A 125 15.49 -1.14 8.92
CA ASP A 125 15.98 -1.69 7.66
C ASP A 125 15.55 -0.82 6.44
N ASN A 126 14.70 0.18 6.64
CA ASN A 126 14.25 1.16 5.63
C ASN A 126 14.70 2.60 5.95
N ALA A 127 15.74 2.79 6.78
CA ALA A 127 16.19 4.11 7.24
C ALA A 127 16.73 5.03 6.12
N ASP A 128 17.00 4.49 4.94
CA ASP A 128 17.39 5.23 3.72
C ASP A 128 16.21 5.99 3.07
N LYS A 129 14.96 5.69 3.47
CA LYS A 129 13.74 6.30 2.94
C LYS A 129 13.29 7.51 3.76
N HIS A 130 12.40 8.31 3.16
CA HIS A 130 11.88 9.55 3.75
C HIS A 130 10.35 9.57 3.76
N TRP A 131 9.77 10.23 4.77
CA TRP A 131 8.33 10.42 4.94
C TRP A 131 7.76 11.52 4.03
N ASN A 132 7.91 11.37 2.71
CA ASN A 132 7.23 12.26 1.76
C ASN A 132 5.71 12.00 1.72
N PHE A 133 4.94 12.86 1.06
CA PHE A 133 3.48 12.76 1.01
C PHE A 133 2.98 11.42 0.47
N ALA A 134 3.56 10.90 -0.62
CA ALA A 134 3.16 9.63 -1.22
C ALA A 134 3.44 8.43 -0.30
N THR A 135 4.59 8.47 0.38
CA THR A 135 5.03 7.45 1.34
C THR A 135 4.11 7.45 2.56
N LEU A 136 3.79 8.64 3.10
CA LEU A 136 2.85 8.78 4.20
C LEU A 136 1.44 8.36 3.81
N ASP A 137 0.92 8.74 2.64
CA ASP A 137 -0.40 8.32 2.16
C ASP A 137 -0.50 6.78 2.08
N THR A 138 0.53 6.15 1.52
CA THR A 138 0.60 4.68 1.40
C THR A 138 0.70 4.00 2.76
N TYR A 139 1.56 4.51 3.64
CA TYR A 139 1.77 3.94 4.97
C TYR A 139 0.50 4.05 5.82
N LEU A 140 -0.12 5.23 5.85
CA LEU A 140 -1.33 5.49 6.62
C LEU A 140 -2.54 4.69 6.12
N ARG A 141 -2.56 4.23 4.87
CA ARG A 141 -3.62 3.34 4.36
C ARG A 141 -3.59 1.95 5.02
N ALA A 142 -2.39 1.38 5.22
CA ALA A 142 -2.20 0.07 5.81
C ALA A 142 -0.73 -0.15 6.28
N PRO A 143 -0.35 0.31 7.50
CA PRO A 143 1.04 0.31 7.95
C PRO A 143 1.71 -1.06 7.90
N ARG A 144 1.04 -2.09 8.42
CA ARG A 144 1.56 -3.48 8.45
C ARG A 144 1.64 -4.14 7.09
N LYS A 145 0.85 -3.67 6.11
CA LYS A 145 0.94 -4.15 4.72
C LYS A 145 2.13 -3.52 4.01
N MET A 146 2.36 -2.22 4.23
CA MET A 146 3.48 -1.51 3.62
C MET A 146 4.82 -1.91 4.24
N ILE A 147 4.89 -2.02 5.56
CA ILE A 147 6.10 -2.41 6.30
C ILE A 147 5.76 -3.61 7.19
N PRO A 148 5.81 -4.84 6.65
CA PRO A 148 5.63 -6.05 7.45
C PRO A 148 6.62 -6.09 8.61
N GLY A 149 6.13 -6.35 9.82
CA GLY A 149 6.96 -6.33 11.03
C GLY A 149 7.12 -4.95 11.69
N THR A 150 6.45 -3.91 11.18
CA THR A 150 6.30 -2.66 11.95
C THR A 150 5.58 -2.91 13.27
N ILE A 151 6.05 -2.28 14.34
CA ILE A 151 5.43 -2.34 15.67
C ILE A 151 4.18 -1.44 15.79
N MET A 152 3.92 -0.60 14.79
CA MET A 152 2.71 0.22 14.75
C MET A 152 1.49 -0.66 14.48
N THR A 153 0.59 -0.77 15.48
CA THR A 153 -0.61 -1.62 15.43
C THR A 153 -1.84 -0.92 14.83
N PHE A 154 -1.65 0.21 14.16
CA PHE A 154 -2.71 1.01 13.57
C PHE A 154 -3.35 0.31 12.34
N PRO A 155 -4.69 0.20 12.26
CA PRO A 155 -5.37 -0.48 11.14
C PRO A 155 -5.29 0.26 9.80
N GLY A 156 -4.99 1.56 9.84
CA GLY A 156 -4.92 2.43 8.68
C GLY A 156 -6.25 3.15 8.37
N ILE A 157 -6.16 4.22 7.58
CA ILE A 157 -7.28 5.05 7.13
C ILE A 157 -7.59 4.70 5.67
N LYS A 158 -8.76 4.09 5.42
CA LYS A 158 -9.12 3.59 4.09
C LYS A 158 -9.58 4.69 3.14
N ASN A 159 -10.30 5.68 3.67
CA ASN A 159 -10.76 6.81 2.88
C ASN A 159 -9.56 7.66 2.41
N ASP A 160 -9.48 7.90 1.11
CA ASP A 160 -8.36 8.60 0.50
C ASP A 160 -8.35 10.10 0.80
N GLN A 161 -9.53 10.71 0.96
CA GLN A 161 -9.64 12.12 1.32
C GLN A 161 -9.30 12.33 2.80
N ASP A 162 -9.73 11.44 3.70
CA ASP A 162 -9.36 11.51 5.12
C ASP A 162 -7.84 11.45 5.31
N ARG A 163 -7.14 10.62 4.53
CA ARG A 163 -5.68 10.62 4.55
C ARG A 163 -5.10 11.94 4.06
N ALA A 164 -5.62 12.51 2.98
CA ALA A 164 -5.16 13.82 2.50
C ALA A 164 -5.38 14.92 3.54
N ASP A 165 -6.55 14.94 4.19
CA ASP A 165 -6.88 15.86 5.29
C ASP A 165 -5.85 15.73 6.43
N LEU A 166 -5.55 14.49 6.87
CA LEU A 166 -4.54 14.21 7.89
C LEU A 166 -3.12 14.62 7.46
N LEU A 167 -2.74 14.37 6.21
CA LEU A 167 -1.43 14.77 5.67
C LEU A 167 -1.25 16.28 5.69
N LEU A 168 -2.30 17.06 5.38
CA LEU A 168 -2.26 18.52 5.50
C LEU A 168 -2.07 18.96 6.95
N TYR A 169 -2.71 18.30 7.90
CA TYR A 169 -2.49 18.60 9.32
C TYR A 169 -1.05 18.24 9.77
N LEU A 170 -0.55 17.07 9.39
CA LEU A 170 0.83 16.65 9.69
C LEU A 170 1.87 17.62 9.11
N ARG A 171 1.62 18.16 7.90
CA ARG A 171 2.42 19.21 7.28
C ARG A 171 2.48 20.49 8.13
N MET A 172 1.39 20.83 8.82
CA MET A 172 1.33 22.00 9.71
C MET A 172 2.04 21.81 11.05
N LEU A 173 2.41 20.58 11.41
CA LEU A 173 3.24 20.29 12.59
C LEU A 173 4.72 20.56 12.28
N SER A 174 5.04 21.79 11.91
CA SER A 174 6.37 22.20 11.48
C SER A 174 6.54 23.71 11.60
N ASP A 175 7.76 24.17 11.90
CA ASP A 175 8.11 25.59 11.79
C ASP A 175 8.30 26.01 10.33
N SER A 176 8.53 25.07 9.41
CA SER A 176 8.76 25.30 7.99
C SER A 176 8.02 24.25 7.14
N PRO A 177 6.68 24.37 7.03
CA PRO A 177 5.86 23.40 6.33
C PRO A 177 6.29 23.18 4.88
N VAL A 178 6.61 21.94 4.53
CA VAL A 178 7.01 21.52 3.17
C VAL A 178 5.96 21.90 2.13
N ASP A 179 6.36 22.36 0.94
CA ASP A 179 5.42 22.68 -0.15
C ASP A 179 4.60 21.47 -0.59
N LEU A 180 3.36 21.73 -1.00
CA LEU A 180 2.51 20.67 -1.57
C LEU A 180 3.08 20.22 -2.92
N PRO A 181 2.98 18.91 -3.24
CA PRO A 181 3.41 18.40 -4.53
C PRO A 181 2.60 19.06 -5.65
N GLN A 182 3.29 19.55 -6.67
CA GLN A 182 2.67 20.20 -7.81
C GLN A 182 2.17 19.14 -8.79
N GLU A 183 0.98 19.34 -9.36
CA GLU A 183 0.53 18.54 -10.50
C GLU A 183 1.47 18.84 -11.67
N SER A 184 2.18 17.83 -12.17
CA SER A 184 2.99 18.00 -13.37
C SER A 184 2.05 18.21 -14.56
N LEU A 185 1.79 19.47 -14.91
CA LEU A 185 1.18 19.82 -16.19
C LEU A 185 2.17 19.46 -17.29
N LYS A 186 1.90 18.36 -17.99
CA LYS A 186 2.45 18.07 -19.31
C LYS A 186 1.30 17.97 -20.29
#